data_AF-A0A968C0L2-F1
#
_entry.id   AF-A0A968C0L2-F1
#
_cell.length_a   1.000
_cell.length_b   1.000
_cell.length_c   1.000
_cell.angle_alpha   90.00
_cell.angle_beta   90.00
_cell.angle_gamma   90.00
#
_symmetry.space_group_name_H-M   'P 1'
#
loop_
_entity.id
_entity.type
_entity.pdbx_description
1 polymer ?
#
loop_
_entity_poly.entity_id
_entity_poly.type
_entity_poly.pdbx_seq_one_letter_code
_entity_poly.pdbx_strand_id
1 'polypeptide(L)' 'AIVITTYALNRLRPRVLVVRDPDGKPCRQHVVDLRRRDEYRPGMPYQISRELPLGSHGIDLRVFTEEGLEHT' A
#
# COMPACT_ATOMS: atom_id res chain seq x y z
N ALA A 1 1.28 -0.50 -4.17
CA ALA A 1 0.47 -0.09 -3.00
C ALA A 1 0.76 1.38 -2.70
N ILE A 2 -0.14 2.06 -2.00
CA ILE A 2 0.00 3.46 -1.58
C ILE A 2 0.28 3.46 -0.07
N VAL A 3 1.26 4.22 0.39
CA VAL A 3 1.55 4.35 1.84
C VAL A 3 0.51 5.31 2.44
N ILE A 4 -0.20 4.87 3.47
CA ILE A 4 -1.27 5.66 4.11
C ILE A 4 -0.94 6.04 5.56
N THR A 5 -0.07 5.30 6.23
CA THR A 5 0.38 5.65 7.59
C THR A 5 1.80 5.18 7.79
N THR A 6 2.69 6.10 8.18
CA THR A 6 4.06 5.78 8.57
C THR A 6 4.23 5.88 10.09
N TYR A 7 5.15 5.09 10.63
CA TYR A 7 5.46 5.10 12.06
C TYR A 7 6.90 5.54 12.25
N ALA A 8 7.14 6.51 13.14
CA ALA A 8 8.47 7.09 13.36
C ALA A 8 9.56 6.04 13.66
N LEU A 9 9.20 5.03 14.45
CA LEU A 9 10.08 3.93 14.85
C LEU A 9 10.23 2.82 13.79
N ASN A 10 9.35 2.75 12.79
CA ASN A 10 9.29 1.63 11.85
C ASN A 10 8.92 2.10 10.43
N ARG A 11 9.76 2.97 9.84
CA ARG A 11 9.51 3.55 8.51
C ARG A 11 9.32 2.51 7.39
N LEU A 12 9.91 1.32 7.53
CA LEU A 12 9.79 0.20 6.59
C LEU A 12 8.59 -0.72 6.86
N ARG A 13 7.79 -0.45 7.90
CA ARG A 13 6.56 -1.20 8.19
C ARG A 13 5.33 -0.28 8.36
N PRO A 14 4.99 0.51 7.33
CA PRO A 14 3.78 1.33 7.33
C PRO A 14 2.49 0.50 7.19
N ARG A 15 1.35 1.18 7.33
CA ARG A 15 0.09 0.71 6.72
C ARG A 15 0.06 1.15 5.26
N VAL A 16 -0.36 0.25 4.38
CA VAL A 16 -0.46 0.49 2.94
C VAL A 16 -1.83 0.11 2.40
N LEU A 17 -2.32 0.89 1.44
CA LEU A 17 -3.48 0.56 0.63
C LEU A 17 -3.02 -0.21 -0.61
N VAL A 18 -3.42 -1.47 -0.71
CA VAL A 18 -3.17 -2.31 -1.88
C VAL A 18 -4.25 -2.01 -2.91
N VAL A 19 -3.84 -1.54 -4.09
CA VAL A 19 -4.74 -1.16 -5.20
C VAL A 19 -4.48 -1.95 -6.48
N ARG A 20 -3.42 -2.76 -6.50
CA ARG A 20 -3.03 -3.64 -7.60
C ARG A 20 -2.56 -4.99 -7.07
N ASP A 21 -2.82 -6.04 -7.83
CA ASP A 21 -2.31 -7.40 -7.59
C ASP A 21 -0.82 -7.53 -7.98
N PRO A 22 -0.15 -8.66 -7.75
CA PRO A 22 1.26 -8.83 -8.13
C PRO A 22 1.52 -8.84 -9.63
N ASP A 23 0.51 -9.14 -10.45
CA ASP A 23 0.58 -9.04 -11.91
C ASP A 23 0.43 -7.57 -12.37
N GLY A 24 0.24 -6.64 -11.43
CA GLY A 24 0.11 -5.21 -11.66
C GLY A 24 -1.28 -4.79 -12.14
N LYS A 25 -2.28 -5.67 -12.12
CA LYS A 25 -3.65 -5.33 -12.52
C LYS A 25 -4.42 -4.69 -11.35
N PRO A 26 -5.38 -3.79 -11.61
CA PRO A 26 -6.26 -3.26 -10.57
C PRO A 26 -6.94 -4.39 -9.81
N CYS A 27 -7.00 -4.29 -8.48
CA CYS A 27 -7.63 -5.29 -7.63
C CYS A 27 -8.62 -4.65 -6.66
N ARG A 28 -9.37 -5.48 -5.92
CA ARG A 28 -10.16 -5.00 -4.79
C ARG A 28 -9.22 -4.35 -3.76
N GLN A 29 -9.52 -3.10 -3.44
CA GLN A 29 -8.70 -2.31 -2.52
C GLN A 29 -8.81 -2.86 -1.10
N HIS A 30 -7.68 -2.92 -0.39
CA HIS A 30 -7.64 -3.33 1.01
C HIS A 30 -6.40 -2.78 1.72
N VAL A 31 -6.50 -2.59 3.04
CA VAL A 31 -5.40 -2.10 3.87
C VAL A 31 -4.60 -3.27 4.41
N VAL A 32 -3.27 -3.17 4.33
CA VAL A 32 -2.32 -4.10 4.92
C VAL A 32 -1.47 -3.35 5.95
N ASP A 33 -1.38 -3.88 7.17
CA ASP A 33 -0.45 -3.39 8.19
C ASP A 33 0.83 -4.23 8.17
N LEU A 34 1.91 -3.66 7.63
CA LEU A 34 3.19 -4.36 7.48
C LEU A 34 3.88 -4.68 8.82
N ARG A 35 3.35 -4.21 9.96
CA ARG A 35 3.81 -4.63 11.29
C ARG A 35 3.31 -6.02 11.67
N ARG A 36 2.16 -6.46 11.13
CA ARG A 36 1.46 -7.68 11.55
C ARG A 36 1.95 -8.95 10.84
N ARG A 37 2.98 -8.84 9.99
CA ARG A 37 3.50 -9.93 9.14
C ARG A 37 2.39 -10.55 8.27
N ASP A 38 1.44 -9.71 7.82
CA ASP A 38 0.42 -10.11 6.87
C ASP A 38 1.08 -10.70 5.61
N GLU A 39 0.47 -11.76 5.12
CA GLU A 39 0.99 -12.56 4.02
C GLU A 39 0.12 -12.37 2.78
N TYR A 40 0.77 -12.10 1.66
CA TYR A 40 0.10 -12.07 0.36
C TYR A 40 -0.30 -13.49 -0.08
N ARG A 41 0.57 -14.46 0.20
CA ARG A 41 0.37 -15.91 0.05
C ARG A 41 1.03 -16.62 1.23
N PRO A 42 0.60 -17.84 1.59
CA PRO A 42 1.24 -18.59 2.66
C PRO A 42 2.77 -18.63 2.48
N GLY A 43 3.51 -18.12 3.47
CA GLY A 43 4.98 -18.03 3.43
C GLY A 43 5.56 -16.82 2.71
N MET A 44 4.73 -15.92 2.16
CA MET A 44 5.16 -14.74 1.41
C MET A 44 4.62 -13.45 2.06
N PRO A 45 5.34 -12.89 3.07
CA PRO A 45 4.95 -11.65 3.72
C PRO A 45 5.08 -10.46 2.77
N TYR A 46 4.24 -9.46 2.95
CA TYR A 46 4.39 -8.20 2.23
C TYR A 46 5.71 -7.49 2.63
N GLN A 47 6.42 -6.94 1.64
CA GLN A 47 7.66 -6.19 1.84
C GLN A 47 7.69 -4.93 0.95
N ILE A 48 8.27 -3.85 1.48
CA ILE A 48 8.58 -2.65 0.69
C ILE A 48 9.94 -2.84 0.04
N SER A 49 9.96 -2.82 -1.30
CA SER A 49 11.20 -2.94 -2.07
C SER A 49 11.78 -1.58 -2.47
N ARG A 50 10.93 -0.65 -2.94
CA ARG A 50 11.33 0.69 -3.36
C ARG A 50 10.13 1.62 -3.41
N GLU A 51 10.42 2.91 -3.37
CA GLU A 51 9.46 3.96 -3.69
C GLU A 51 9.40 4.16 -5.20
N LEU A 52 8.23 4.59 -5.69
CA LEU A 52 8.00 4.87 -7.10
C LEU A 52 7.58 6.34 -7.28
N PRO A 53 7.95 6.99 -8.40
CA PRO A 53 7.50 8.34 -8.71
C PRO A 53 5.96 8.44 -8.76
N LEU A 54 5.44 9.64 -8.48
CA LEU A 54 4.02 9.96 -8.66
C LEU A 54 3.58 9.65 -10.10
N GLY A 55 2.35 9.14 -10.27
CA GLY A 55 1.82 8.72 -11.58
C GLY A 55 2.32 7.36 -12.06
N SER A 56 3.25 6.70 -11.33
CA SER A 56 3.69 5.34 -11.68
C SER A 56 2.52 4.37 -11.76
N HIS A 57 2.55 3.51 -12.77
CA HIS A 57 1.46 2.59 -13.10
C HIS A 57 0.11 3.31 -13.32
N GLY A 58 0.10 4.58 -13.73
CA GLY A 58 -1.14 5.34 -13.92
C GLY A 58 -1.95 5.56 -12.63
N ILE A 59 -1.28 5.57 -11.47
CA ILE A 59 -1.91 5.86 -10.18
C ILE A 59 -1.85 7.37 -9.94
N ASP A 60 -3.01 8.03 -9.96
CA ASP A 60 -3.16 9.42 -9.53
C ASP A 60 -3.55 9.45 -8.04
N LEU A 61 -2.65 9.93 -7.18
CA LEU A 61 -2.91 10.00 -5.74
C LEU A 61 -4.07 10.92 -5.38
N ARG A 62 -4.41 11.90 -6.23
CA ARG A 62 -5.49 12.86 -5.97
C ARG A 62 -6.84 12.19 -5.82
N VAL A 63 -7.09 11.17 -6.64
CA VAL A 63 -8.30 10.33 -6.57
C VAL A 63 -8.47 9.72 -5.18
N PHE A 64 -7.38 9.31 -4.54
CA PHE A 64 -7.42 8.68 -3.23
C PHE A 64 -7.50 9.69 -2.08
N THR A 65 -7.03 10.92 -2.28
CA THR A 65 -7.18 12.00 -1.28
C THR A 65 -8.57 12.64 -1.32
N GLU A 66 -9.18 12.77 -2.49
CA GLU A 66 -10.50 13.39 -2.68
C GLU A 66 -11.65 12.46 -2.29
N GLU A 67 -11.50 11.14 -2.49
CA GLU A 67 -12.48 10.14 -2.03
C GLU A 67 -12.37 9.81 -0.52
N GLY A 68 -11.56 10.55 0.24
CA GLY A 68 -11.48 10.41 1.69
C GLY A 68 -10.59 9.24 2.12
N LEU A 69 -9.27 9.44 2.05
CA LEU A 69 -8.30 8.71 2.88
C LEU A 69 -8.43 9.05 4.39
N GLU A 70 -9.48 9.77 4.80
CA GLU A 70 -9.62 10.40 6.12
C GLU A 70 -10.24 9.53 7.22
N HIS A 71 -10.58 8.26 6.98
CA HIS A 71 -11.12 7.41 8.05
C HIS A 71 -10.62 5.95 7.98
N THR A 72 -9.42 5.66 8.51
CA THR A 72 -9.06 4.30 9.00
C THR A 72 -7.87 4.28 9.96
#